data_AF-A0A0F5FMR2-F1
#
_entry.id   AF-A0A0F5FMR2-F1
#
_cell.length_a   1.000
_cell.length_b   1.000
_cell.length_c   1.000
_cell.angle_alpha   90.00
_cell.angle_beta   90.00
_cell.angle_gamma   90.00
#
_symmetry.space_group_name_H-M   'P 1'
#
loop_
_entity.id
_entity.type
_entity.pdbx_description
1 polymer ?
#
loop_
_entity_poly.entity_id
_entity_poly.type
_entity_poly.pdbx_seq_one_letter_code
_entity_poly.pdbx_strand_id
1 'polypeptide(L)'
;MAAPLKVASIRAAIPFKLVVTFTDGTSGTFNAAPMLAQRGEGTEPLRDRAYFGKVGLANGVPTWPNYFDISPLWLQEEMDRNGALERPRPARRP
;
A
#
# COMPACT_ATOMS: atom_id res chain seq x y z
N MET A 1 -13.62 -6.36 18.76
CA MET A 1 -12.47 -6.64 17.86
C MET A 1 -12.82 -6.06 16.50
N ALA A 2 -12.18 -4.95 16.09
CA ALA A 2 -12.37 -4.42 14.74
C ALA A 2 -11.83 -5.46 13.75
N ALA A 3 -12.62 -5.80 12.73
CA ALA A 3 -12.16 -6.71 11.68
C ALA A 3 -10.87 -6.15 11.07
N PRO A 4 -9.83 -6.97 10.83
CA PRO A 4 -8.60 -6.46 10.23
C PRO A 4 -8.95 -5.96 8.83
N LEU A 5 -8.74 -4.67 8.59
CA LEU A 5 -8.77 -4.10 7.25
C LEU A 5 -7.81 -4.92 6.39
N LYS A 6 -8.26 -5.34 5.20
CA LYS A 6 -7.44 -6.13 4.28
C LYS A 6 -7.26 -5.36 2.98
N VAL A 7 -6.10 -5.56 2.37
CA VAL A 7 -5.89 -5.15 0.98
C VAL A 7 -6.55 -6.19 0.08
N ALA A 8 -7.52 -5.74 -0.72
CA ALA A 8 -8.16 -6.53 -1.76
C ALA A 8 -7.26 -6.67 -3.00
N SER A 9 -6.50 -5.61 -3.33
CA SER A 9 -5.56 -5.62 -4.45
C SER A 9 -4.42 -4.63 -4.22
N ILE A 10 -3.22 -5.02 -4.64
CA ILE A 10 -2.04 -4.16 -4.62
C ILE A 10 -1.34 -4.23 -5.96
N ARG A 11 -0.85 -3.07 -6.42
CA ARG A 11 0.01 -2.97 -7.61
C ARG A 11 1.12 -1.98 -7.35
N ALA A 12 2.35 -2.37 -7.69
CA ALA A 12 3.45 -1.44 -7.78
C ALA A 12 3.36 -0.61 -9.07
N ALA A 13 3.57 0.69 -8.93
CA ALA A 13 3.62 1.68 -10.00
C ALA A 13 4.93 2.48 -9.94
N ILE A 14 5.37 2.96 -11.10
CA ILE A 14 6.68 3.58 -11.29
C ILE A 14 6.61 5.07 -10.87
N PRO A 15 7.64 5.63 -10.20
CA PRO A 15 8.90 5.00 -9.80
C PRO A 15 8.85 4.21 -8.49
N PHE A 16 8.06 4.62 -7.48
CA PHE A 16 7.97 3.96 -6.16
C PHE A 16 6.59 4.20 -5.54
N LYS A 17 5.53 3.89 -6.29
CA LYS A 17 4.15 4.10 -5.86
C LYS A 17 3.45 2.76 -5.68
N LEU A 18 2.62 2.61 -4.66
CA LEU A 18 1.75 1.44 -4.48
C LEU A 18 0.32 1.88 -4.70
N VAL A 19 -0.32 1.34 -5.72
CA VAL A 19 -1.75 1.44 -5.91
C VAL A 19 -2.38 0.35 -5.08
N VAL A 20 -3.16 0.74 -4.09
CA VAL A 20 -3.72 -0.15 -3.08
C VAL A 20 -5.23 0.00 -3.12
N THR A 21 -5.93 -1.12 -3.09
CA THR A 21 -7.39 -1.18 -2.97
C THR A 21 -7.72 -2.03 -1.76
N PHE A 22 -8.45 -1.46 -0.81
CA PHE A 22 -8.89 -2.14 0.39
C PHE A 22 -10.23 -2.83 0.17
N THR A 23 -10.53 -3.83 1.00
CA THR A 23 -11.81 -4.54 0.98
C THR A 23 -13.00 -3.65 1.35
N ASP A 24 -12.75 -2.51 2.00
CA ASP A 24 -13.74 -1.48 2.33
C ASP A 24 -14.19 -0.65 1.11
N GLY A 25 -13.55 -0.85 -0.04
CA GLY A 25 -13.80 -0.11 -1.28
C GLY A 25 -12.96 1.16 -1.40
N THR A 26 -12.27 1.58 -0.34
CA THR A 26 -11.25 2.63 -0.39
C THR A 26 -10.06 2.19 -1.24
N SER A 27 -9.52 3.13 -1.99
CA SER A 27 -8.36 2.90 -2.85
C SER A 27 -7.44 4.10 -2.85
N GLY A 28 -6.21 3.96 -3.29
CA GLY A 28 -5.37 5.13 -3.47
C GLY A 28 -3.97 4.78 -3.91
N THR A 29 -3.12 5.80 -3.98
CA THR A 29 -1.73 5.64 -4.41
C THR A 29 -0.76 6.07 -3.32
N PHE A 30 -0.19 5.11 -2.60
CA PHE A 30 0.82 5.37 -1.59
C PHE A 30 2.18 5.66 -2.26
N ASN A 31 2.80 6.78 -1.91
CA ASN A 31 4.14 7.10 -2.39
C ASN A 31 5.19 6.57 -1.40
N ALA A 32 5.87 5.48 -1.76
CA ALA A 32 6.92 4.92 -0.94
C ALA A 32 8.27 5.66 -1.12
N ALA A 33 8.41 6.56 -2.10
CA ALA A 33 9.66 7.28 -2.34
C ALA A 33 10.28 7.96 -1.10
N PRO A 34 9.54 8.78 -0.30
CA PRO A 34 10.10 9.37 0.92
C PRO A 34 10.45 8.32 1.99
N MET A 35 9.67 7.24 2.08
CA MET A 35 9.93 6.13 3.00
C MET A 35 11.22 5.38 2.64
N LEU A 36 11.45 5.15 1.34
CA LEU A 36 12.66 4.51 0.81
C LEU A 36 13.88 5.42 0.83
N ALA A 37 13.67 6.73 0.72
CA ALA A 37 14.72 7.74 0.83
C ALA A 37 15.28 7.82 2.26
N GLN A 38 14.43 7.65 3.27
CA GLN A 38 14.88 7.46 4.65
C GLN A 38 15.64 6.14 4.75
N ARG A 39 16.92 6.19 5.15
CA ARG A 39 17.75 4.99 5.36
C ARG A 39 17.23 4.22 6.57
N GLY A 40 16.25 3.35 6.34
CA GLY A 40 15.78 2.36 7.32
C GLY A 40 16.29 0.97 6.96
N GLU A 41 16.73 0.22 7.97
CA GLU A 41 17.09 -1.19 7.82
C GLU A 41 15.92 -1.96 7.17
N GLY A 42 16.17 -2.60 6.02
CA GLY A 42 15.14 -3.31 5.24
C GLY A 42 14.53 -2.55 4.05
N THR A 43 14.79 -1.24 3.90
CA THR A 43 14.39 -0.47 2.70
C THR A 43 15.38 -0.58 1.53
N GLU A 44 16.59 -1.09 1.80
CA GLU A 44 17.64 -1.30 0.80
C GLU A 44 17.19 -2.08 -0.44
N PRO A 45 16.59 -3.28 -0.30
CA PRO A 45 16.11 -4.01 -1.48
C PRO A 45 14.90 -3.34 -2.13
N LEU A 46 14.06 -2.64 -1.36
CA LEU A 46 12.89 -1.93 -1.88
C LEU A 46 13.24 -0.69 -2.73
N ARG A 47 14.48 -0.19 -2.65
CA ARG A 47 15.00 0.86 -3.54
C ARG A 47 15.19 0.37 -4.97
N ASP A 48 15.25 -0.94 -5.18
CA ASP A 48 15.25 -1.51 -6.52
C ASP A 48 13.82 -1.59 -7.05
N ARG A 49 13.60 -1.02 -8.24
CA ARG A 49 12.26 -0.98 -8.86
C ARG A 49 11.74 -2.38 -9.19
N ALA A 50 12.62 -3.30 -9.59
CA ALA A 50 12.22 -4.66 -9.89
C ALA A 50 11.87 -5.41 -8.60
N TYR A 51 12.57 -5.17 -7.50
CA TYR A 51 12.24 -5.75 -6.20
C TYR A 51 10.96 -5.17 -5.60
N PHE A 52 10.77 -3.85 -5.68
CA PHE A 52 9.55 -3.20 -5.23
C PHE A 52 8.30 -3.74 -5.93
N GLY A 53 8.44 -4.04 -7.24
CA GLY A 53 7.42 -4.69 -8.05
C GLY A 53 7.06 -6.12 -7.65
N LYS A 54 7.87 -6.78 -6.80
CA LYS A 54 7.58 -8.12 -6.27
C LYS A 54 6.60 -8.13 -5.11
N VAL A 55 6.02 -6.98 -4.75
CA VAL A 55 5.00 -6.90 -3.71
C VAL A 55 3.87 -7.89 -4.00
N GLY A 56 3.56 -8.72 -3.01
CA GLY A 56 2.45 -9.67 -3.03
C GLY A 56 1.48 -9.39 -1.88
N LEU A 57 0.37 -10.12 -1.85
CA LEU A 57 -0.55 -10.13 -0.74
C LEU A 57 -0.50 -11.48 -0.03
N ALA A 58 -0.06 -11.48 1.22
CA ALA A 58 -0.20 -12.63 2.11
C ALA A 58 -1.39 -12.39 3.04
N ASN A 59 -2.48 -13.13 2.88
CA ASN A 59 -3.72 -12.98 3.68
C ASN A 59 -4.31 -11.55 3.69
N GLY A 60 -4.10 -10.78 2.62
CA GLY A 60 -4.55 -9.37 2.53
C GLY A 60 -3.58 -8.37 3.15
N VAL A 61 -2.36 -8.81 3.49
CA VAL A 61 -1.26 -7.97 3.96
C VAL A 61 -0.23 -7.84 2.82
N PRO A 62 0.15 -6.61 2.42
CA PRO A 62 1.29 -6.36 1.54
C PRO A 62 2.55 -7.02 2.10
N THR A 63 3.15 -7.94 1.36
CA THR A 63 4.37 -8.64 1.77
C THR A 63 5.35 -8.73 0.62
N TRP A 64 6.62 -8.50 0.92
CA TRP A 64 7.74 -8.61 -0.03
C TRP A 64 8.56 -9.87 0.23
N PRO A 65 9.42 -10.27 -0.73
CA PRO A 65 10.30 -11.43 -0.56
C PRO A 65 11.32 -11.28 0.58
N ASN A 66 11.51 -10.07 1.11
CA ASN A 66 12.43 -9.80 2.22
C ASN A 66 11.81 -10.05 3.60
N TYR A 67 10.66 -10.74 3.67
CA TYR A 67 9.82 -10.84 4.87
C TYR A 67 9.36 -9.48 5.41
N PHE A 68 9.46 -8.43 4.60
CA PHE A 68 8.91 -7.13 4.93
C PHE A 68 7.41 -7.15 4.65
N ASP A 69 6.61 -6.88 5.66
CA ASP A 69 5.18 -6.71 5.54
C ASP A 69 4.76 -5.30 5.98
N ILE A 70 3.69 -4.78 5.35
CA ILE A 70 3.11 -3.51 5.75
C ILE A 70 1.70 -3.79 6.25
N SER A 71 1.42 -3.34 7.47
CA SER A 71 0.07 -3.44 8.02
C SER A 71 -0.92 -2.63 7.16
N PRO A 72 -2.02 -3.26 6.67
CA PRO A 72 -3.03 -2.59 5.85
C PRO A 72 -3.66 -1.38 6.55
N LEU A 73 -3.87 -1.46 7.86
CA LEU A 73 -4.39 -0.35 8.66
C LEU A 73 -3.46 0.86 8.61
N TRP A 74 -2.17 0.65 8.92
CA TRP A 74 -1.16 1.70 8.88
C TRP A 74 -1.04 2.32 7.48
N LEU A 75 -1.09 1.49 6.44
CA LEU A 75 -1.05 1.93 5.05
C LEU A 75 -2.24 2.85 4.73
N GLN A 76 -3.46 2.48 5.16
CA GLN A 76 -4.65 3.31 4.96
C GLN A 76 -4.53 4.65 5.71
N GLU A 77 -4.10 4.63 6.98
CA GLU A 77 -3.91 5.84 7.77
C GLU A 77 -2.86 6.78 7.16
N GLU A 78 -1.75 6.23 6.69
CA GLU A 78 -0.70 7.02 6.04
C GLU A 78 -1.19 7.59 4.70
N MET A 79 -1.96 6.82 3.93
CA MET A 79 -2.59 7.32 2.71
C MET A 79 -3.61 8.43 3.01
N ASP A 80 -4.40 8.31 4.08
CA ASP A 80 -5.37 9.33 4.50
C ASP A 80 -4.64 10.61 4.94
N ARG A 81 -3.57 10.48 5.75
CA ARG A 81 -2.70 11.59 6.17
C ARG A 81 -2.06 12.33 5.01
N ASN A 82 -1.62 11.61 3.99
CA ASN A 82 -1.03 12.20 2.78
C ASN A 82 -2.08 12.68 1.77
N GLY A 83 -3.38 12.52 2.05
CA GLY A 83 -4.46 12.87 1.12
C GLY A 83 -4.49 12.02 -0.15
N ALA A 84 -3.83 10.85 -0.12
CA ALA A 84 -3.71 9.93 -1.24
C ALA A 84 -4.78 8.81 -1.21
N LEU A 85 -5.59 8.75 -0.14
CA LEU A 85 -6.71 7.83 -0.02
C LEU A 85 -7.96 8.39 -0.72
N GLU A 86 -8.35 7.75 -1.81
CA GLU A 86 -9.58 7.99 -2.51
C GLU A 86 -10.68 7.08 -1.95
N ARG A 87 -11.71 7.69 -1.39
CA ARG A 87 -12.91 6.96 -0.96
C ARG A 87 -13.80 6.76 -2.19
N PRO A 88 -14.38 5.57 -2.39
CA PRO A 88 -15.28 5.33 -3.50
C PRO A 88 -16.43 6.32 -3.34
N ARG A 89 -16.57 7.22 -4.32
CA ARG A 89 -17.69 8.16 -4.32
C ARG A 89 -18.96 7.30 -4.38
N PRO A 90 -19.94 7.47 -3.48
CA PRO A 90 -21.16 6.68 -3.53
C PRO A 90 -21.74 6.87 -4.94
N ALA A 91 -21.94 5.76 -5.66
CA ALA A 91 -22.50 5.79 -7.00
C ALA A 91 -23.80 6.60 -6.90
N ARG A 92 -23.82 7.79 -7.54
CA ARG A 92 -25.04 8.58 -7.65
C ARG A 92 -26.02 7.69 -8.40
N ARG A 93 -27.00 7.17 -7.67
CA ARG A 93 -28.08 6.37 -8.24
C ARG A 93 -28.92 7.33 -9.11
N PRO A 94 -29.15 7.00 -10.40
CA PRO A 94 -30.04 7.78 -11.25
C PRO A 94 -31.50 7.70 -10.79
#